data_AF-A0A5Y0S6V8-F1
#
_entry.id   AF-A0A5Y0S6V8-F1
#
_cell.length_a   1.000
_cell.length_b   1.000
_cell.length_c   1.000
_cell.angle_alpha   90.00
_cell.angle_beta   90.00
_cell.angle_gamma   90.00
#
_symmetry.space_group_name_H-M   'P 1'
#
loop_
_entity.id
_entity.type
_entity.pdbx_description
1 polymer ?
#
loop_
_entity_poly.entity_id
_entity_poly.type
_entity_poly.pdbx_seq_one_letter_code
_entity_poly.pdbx_strand_id
1 'polypeptide(L)' 'PTPYYVTLIWLGQSPKHKLAGFKEGTMVAPFSSQTVNTVLPAGTDRILVGNVDDYGAMRMNRFTCTAGECTFRERIHD' A
#
# COMPACT_ATOMS: atom_id res chain seq x y z
N PRO A 1 3.30 3.90 -13.03
CA PRO A 1 3.82 5.18 -12.48
C PRO A 1 2.84 6.33 -12.76
N THR A 2 2.66 7.28 -11.84
CA THR A 2 1.69 8.39 -11.99
C THR A 2 2.39 9.75 -11.92
N PRO A 3 1.80 10.81 -12.50
CA PRO A 3 2.28 12.19 -12.37
C PRO A 3 1.85 12.86 -11.05
N TYR A 4 1.31 12.11 -10.09
CA TYR A 4 0.72 12.64 -8.85
C TYR A 4 1.50 12.19 -7.63
N TYR A 5 1.51 13.02 -6.59
CA TYR A 5 1.95 12.58 -5.27
C TYR A 5 0.95 11.56 -4.71
N VAL A 6 1.46 10.48 -4.11
CA VAL A 6 0.62 9.45 -3.50
C VAL A 6 1.02 9.30 -2.04
N THR A 7 0.11 9.67 -1.14
CA THR A 7 0.31 9.51 0.31
C THR A 7 -0.16 8.13 0.76
N LEU A 8 0.77 7.25 1.10
CA LEU A 8 0.52 5.92 1.64
C LEU A 8 0.43 5.96 3.16
N ILE A 9 -0.69 5.53 3.73
CA ILE A 9 -0.93 5.54 5.18
C ILE A 9 -1.25 4.16 5.77
N TRP A 10 -1.41 3.16 4.91
CA TRP A 10 -1.68 1.78 5.30
C TRP A 10 -0.94 0.79 4.41
N LEU A 11 -0.34 -0.23 5.04
CA LEU A 11 0.24 -1.39 4.39
C LEU A 11 0.01 -2.59 5.31
N GLY A 12 -0.74 -3.61 4.86
CA GLY A 12 -1.17 -4.74 5.68
C GLY A 12 -1.63 -5.93 4.84
N GLN A 13 -1.92 -7.09 5.45
CA GLN A 13 -2.60 -8.22 4.77
C GLN A 13 -4.13 -8.18 4.97
N SER A 14 -4.61 -7.34 5.88
CA SER A 14 -6.01 -7.12 6.20
C SER A 14 -6.26 -5.66 6.63
N PRO A 15 -7.52 -5.21 6.70
CA PRO A 15 -7.85 -3.88 7.21
C PRO A 15 -7.63 -3.72 8.72
N LYS A 16 -7.33 -4.81 9.45
CA LYS A 16 -7.25 -4.80 10.92
C LYS A 16 -5.85 -4.49 11.44
N HIS A 17 -4.82 -4.93 10.73
CA HIS A 17 -3.44 -4.83 11.18
C HIS A 17 -2.51 -4.41 10.03
N LYS A 18 -1.69 -3.40 10.30
CA LYS A 18 -0.55 -3.04 9.45
C LYS A 18 0.54 -4.11 9.57
N LEU A 19 1.33 -4.27 8.52
CA LEU A 19 2.54 -5.09 8.57
C LEU A 19 3.49 -4.52 9.64
N ALA A 20 4.18 -5.41 10.35
CA ALA A 20 5.19 -5.00 11.31
C ALA A 20 6.26 -4.13 10.61
N GLY A 21 6.72 -3.08 11.30
CA GLY A 21 7.69 -2.11 10.75
C GLY A 21 7.06 -0.91 10.02
N PHE A 22 5.87 -1.05 9.44
CA PHE A 22 5.20 0.06 8.76
C PHE A 22 4.47 0.96 9.77
N LYS A 23 5.22 1.89 10.38
CA LYS A 23 4.74 2.73 11.49
C LYS A 23 4.12 4.05 11.02
N GLU A 24 4.79 4.74 10.10
CA GLU A 24 4.43 6.08 9.66
C GLU A 24 3.98 6.07 8.19
N GLY A 25 3.10 7.00 7.84
CA GLY A 25 2.74 7.22 6.44
C GLY A 25 3.92 7.82 5.67
N THR A 26 3.94 7.61 4.36
CA THR A 26 4.95 8.18 3.46
C THR A 26 4.32 8.74 2.21
N MET A 27 4.93 9.76 1.62
CA MET A 27 4.46 10.38 0.39
C MET A 27 5.43 10.05 -0.74
N VAL A 28 4.93 9.36 -1.75
CA VAL A 28 5.69 8.99 -2.95
C VAL A 28 5.57 10.11 -3.97
N ALA A 29 6.70 10.58 -4.49
CA ALA A 29 6.73 11.63 -5.51
C ALA A 29 6.33 11.10 -6.90
N PRO A 30 5.90 11.98 -7.83
CA PRO A 30 5.62 11.60 -9.21
C PRO A 30 6.77 10.85 -9.85
N PHE A 31 6.45 9.74 -10.55
CA PHE A 31 7.41 8.89 -11.25
C PHE A 31 8.61 8.40 -10.42
N SER A 32 8.51 8.39 -9.08
CA SER A 32 9.57 7.93 -8.19
C SER A 32 9.21 6.60 -7.51
N SER A 33 10.12 6.10 -6.68
CA SER A 33 9.92 4.94 -5.83
C SER A 33 10.41 5.25 -4.42
N GLN A 34 9.74 4.69 -3.42
CA GLN A 34 10.06 4.90 -2.00
C GLN A 34 10.16 3.54 -1.30
N THR A 35 11.31 3.28 -0.68
CA THR A 35 11.47 2.10 0.19
C THR A 35 10.81 2.37 1.53
N VAL A 36 10.05 1.39 2.02
CA VAL A 36 9.39 1.44 3.33
C VAL A 36 9.87 0.31 4.21
N ASN A 37 10.05 0.59 5.51
CA ASN A 37 10.41 -0.44 6.47
C ASN A 37 9.18 -1.31 6.76
N THR A 38 9.26 -2.59 6.44
CA THR A 38 8.19 -3.53 6.72
C THR A 38 8.71 -4.97 6.75
N VAL A 39 8.03 -5.83 7.51
CA VAL A 39 8.24 -7.28 7.49
C VAL A 39 7.06 -7.90 6.75
N LEU A 40 7.36 -8.50 5.60
CA LEU A 40 6.39 -9.27 4.82
C LEU A 40 6.47 -10.74 5.23
N PRO A 41 5.40 -11.35 5.75
CA PRO A 41 5.39 -12.77 6.08
C PRO A 41 5.71 -13.65 4.85
N ALA A 42 6.36 -14.78 5.09
CA ALA A 42 6.62 -15.75 4.02
C ALA A 42 5.31 -16.26 3.41
N GLY A 43 5.26 -16.37 2.09
CA GLY A 43 4.08 -16.82 1.37
C GLY A 43 2.96 -15.78 1.22
N THR A 44 3.21 -14.50 1.51
CA THR A 44 2.23 -13.45 1.21
C THR A 44 1.95 -13.36 -0.28
N ASP A 45 0.71 -13.68 -0.66
CA ASP A 45 0.14 -13.60 -2.01
C ASP A 45 -0.74 -12.36 -2.23
N ARG A 46 -1.06 -11.64 -1.14
CA ARG A 46 -1.94 -10.47 -1.16
C ARG A 46 -1.54 -9.46 -0.10
N ILE A 47 -1.56 -8.19 -0.49
CA ILE A 47 -1.43 -7.04 0.42
C ILE A 47 -2.55 -6.02 0.18
N LEU A 48 -2.80 -5.22 1.20
CA LEU A 48 -3.66 -4.06 1.16
C LEU A 48 -2.80 -2.81 1.34
N VAL A 49 -3.01 -1.84 0.45
CA VAL A 49 -2.32 -0.55 0.44
C VAL A 49 -3.37 0.56 0.52
N GLY A 50 -3.33 1.35 1.59
CA GLY A 50 -4.22 2.48 1.79
C GLY A 50 -3.53 3.79 1.45
N ASN A 51 -4.11 4.53 0.51
CA ASN A 51 -3.67 5.88 0.15
C ASN A 51 -4.72 6.92 0.56
N VAL A 52 -4.30 8.17 0.79
CA VAL A 52 -5.23 9.30 0.97
C VAL A 52 -5.61 9.84 -0.41
N ASP A 53 -6.89 10.15 -0.63
CA ASP A 53 -7.37 10.83 -1.84
C ASP A 53 -7.41 12.36 -1.66
N ASP A 54 -7.72 13.08 -2.74
CA ASP A 54 -7.75 14.56 -2.76
C ASP A 54 -8.79 15.17 -1.80
N TYR A 55 -9.76 14.36 -1.34
CA TYR A 55 -10.78 14.75 -0.37
C TYR A 55 -10.42 14.36 1.08
N GLY A 56 -9.22 13.82 1.29
CA GLY A 56 -8.71 13.41 2.60
C GLY A 56 -9.19 12.03 3.07
N ALA A 57 -9.93 11.28 2.25
CA ALA A 57 -10.41 9.95 2.61
C ALA A 57 -9.34 8.89 2.35
N MET A 58 -9.25 7.90 3.24
CA MET A 58 -8.42 6.72 3.00
C MET A 58 -9.11 5.80 1.99
N ARG A 59 -8.41 5.49 0.90
CA ARG A 59 -8.82 4.52 -0.12
C ARG A 59 -7.98 3.26 0.00
N MET A 60 -8.63 2.15 0.33
CA MET A 60 -7.97 0.85 0.46
C MET A 60 -7.90 0.14 -0.89
N ASN A 61 -6.72 -0.36 -1.25
CA ASN A 61 -6.47 -1.03 -2.51
C ASN A 61 -5.90 -2.41 -2.24
N ARG A 62 -6.39 -3.41 -2.97
CA ARG A 62 -5.89 -4.79 -2.92
C ARG A 62 -4.87 -5.01 -4.02
N PHE A 63 -3.77 -5.63 -3.65
CA PHE A 63 -2.71 -6.04 -4.57
C PHE A 63 -2.49 -7.55 -4.46
N THR A 64 -2.15 -8.20 -5.57
CA THR A 64 -1.76 -9.60 -5.62
C THR A 64 -0.26 -9.69 -5.85
N CYS A 65 0.40 -10.56 -5.09
CA CYS A 65 1.85 -10.70 -5.09
C CYS A 65 2.29 -12.02 -5.72
N THR A 66 3.30 -11.97 -6.58
CA THR A 66 3.88 -13.15 -7.23
C THR A 66 5.38 -12.92 -7.37
N ALA A 67 6.19 -13.88 -6.93
CA ALA A 67 7.66 -13.82 -7.00
C ALA A 67 8.29 -12.52 -6.43
N GLY A 68 7.71 -11.95 -5.38
CA GLY A 68 8.21 -10.74 -4.71
C GLY A 68 7.72 -9.42 -5.31
N GLU A 69 6.94 -9.44 -6.39
CA GLU A 69 6.31 -8.26 -6.97
C GLU A 69 4.81 -8.26 -6.71
N CYS A 70 4.24 -7.12 -6.33
CA CYS A 70 2.81 -6.97 -6.05
C CYS A 70 2.16 -5.98 -7.02
N THR A 71 1.08 -6.40 -7.68
CA THR A 71 0.36 -5.60 -8.68
C THR A 71 -1.06 -5.26 -8.22
N PHE A 72 -1.54 -4.07 -8.59
CA PHE A 72 -2.88 -3.61 -8.23
C PHE A 72 -3.93 -4.55 -8.83
N ARG A 73 -4.94 -4.91 -8.01
CA ARG A 73 -6.07 -5.72 -8.44
C ARG A 73 -7.37 -4.94 -8.44
N GLU A 74 -7.71 -4.33 -7.30
CA GLU A 74 -8.97 -3.61 -7.14
C GLU A 74 -8.92 -2.63 -5.98
N ARG A 75 -9.81 -1.64 -6.02
CA ARG A 75 -10.08 -0.77 -4.87
C ARG A 75 -11.22 -1.39 -4.05
N ILE A 76 -11.01 -1.52 -2.75
CA ILE A 76 -12.03 -2.06 -1.83
C ILE A 76 -13.00 -0.94 -1.47
N HIS A 77 -14.29 -1.25 -1.55
CA HIS A 77 -15.41 -0.35 -1.23
C HIS A 77 -16.17 -1.01 -0.07
N ASP A 78 -15.58 -1.03 1.12
CA ASP A 78 -16.26 -1.44 2.34
C ASP A 78 -16.82 -0.21 3.05
#